data_AF-A0A2N9HHD2-F1
#
_entry.id   AF-A0A2N9HHD2-F1
#
_cell.length_a   1.000
_cell.length_b   1.000
_cell.length_c   1.000
_cell.angle_alpha   90.00
_cell.angle_beta   90.00
_cell.angle_gamma   90.00
#
_symmetry.space_group_name_H-M   'P 1'
#
loop_
_entity.id
_entity.type
_entity.pdbx_description
1 polymer ?
#
loop_
_entity_poly.entity_id
_entity_poly.type
_entity_poly.pdbx_seq_one_letter_code
_entity_poly.pdbx_strand_id
1 'polypeptide(L)'
;MLPGCDYNHWLIVMEFPKDPAPTREQMIDTYLNTLATVLGSMEEAKKNMYAFSTTTYTGFQCTVDEETSEKFKGLPGVLWVLPDSYIDVKNKDYGGDKYVNGEIIPCKYPTYQPKQRSGSKYESRRYERRRDGPPPEKKKPRQEATTTDSASA
;
A
#
# COMPACT_ATOMS: atom_id res chain seq x y z
N MET A 1 -24.14 -13.95 -5.61
CA MET A 1 -22.98 -13.41 -6.36
C MET A 1 -23.16 -11.91 -6.52
N LEU A 2 -22.05 -11.16 -6.48
CA LEU A 2 -22.06 -9.75 -6.86
C LEU A 2 -22.34 -9.62 -8.37
N PRO A 3 -22.99 -8.55 -8.85
CA PRO A 3 -23.15 -8.33 -10.29
C PRO A 3 -21.79 -8.28 -11.00
N GLY A 4 -21.65 -9.01 -12.11
CA GLY A 4 -20.40 -9.12 -12.87
C GLY A 4 -19.44 -10.22 -12.36
N CYS A 5 -19.73 -10.82 -11.20
CA CYS A 5 -18.97 -11.95 -10.67
C CYS A 5 -19.44 -13.25 -11.33
N ASP A 6 -18.83 -13.59 -12.46
CA ASP A 6 -19.21 -14.69 -13.35
C ASP A 6 -18.15 -15.79 -13.48
N TYR A 7 -17.05 -15.70 -12.74
CA TYR A 7 -15.93 -16.65 -12.75
C TYR A 7 -15.23 -16.78 -14.12
N ASN A 8 -15.50 -15.85 -15.04
CA ASN A 8 -14.75 -15.66 -16.28
C ASN A 8 -13.94 -14.36 -16.26
N HIS A 9 -14.22 -13.47 -15.29
CA HIS A 9 -13.50 -12.23 -15.06
C HIS A 9 -12.76 -12.31 -13.73
N TRP A 10 -11.46 -12.04 -13.77
CA TRP A 10 -10.57 -12.23 -12.62
C TRP A 10 -9.72 -10.99 -12.38
N LEU A 11 -9.65 -10.58 -11.11
CA LEU A 11 -8.75 -9.56 -10.60
C LEU A 11 -7.52 -10.25 -9.99
N ILE A 12 -6.36 -9.96 -10.55
CA ILE A 12 -5.05 -10.44 -10.10
C ILE A 12 -4.33 -9.27 -9.44
N VAL A 13 -4.19 -9.33 -8.11
CA VAL A 13 -3.46 -8.33 -7.33
C VAL A 13 -2.02 -8.78 -7.19
N MET A 14 -1.09 -7.89 -7.48
CA MET A 14 0.34 -8.14 -7.39
C MET A 14 1.02 -7.24 -6.37
N GLU A 15 2.06 -7.77 -5.73
CA GLU A 15 2.98 -7.02 -4.88
C GLU A 15 4.24 -6.65 -5.66
N PHE A 16 4.70 -5.42 -5.45
CA PHE A 16 5.92 -4.91 -6.04
C PHE A 16 6.94 -4.48 -4.98
N PRO A 17 8.25 -4.51 -5.30
CA PRO A 17 9.28 -3.92 -4.47
C PRO A 17 9.00 -2.44 -4.20
N LYS A 18 9.44 -1.96 -3.03
CA LYS A 18 9.28 -0.55 -2.63
C LYS A 18 10.56 0.28 -2.83
N ASP A 19 11.72 -0.37 -2.86
CA ASP A 19 13.03 0.28 -2.96
C ASP A 19 13.94 -0.44 -3.98
N PRO A 20 14.07 0.08 -5.22
CA PRO A 20 13.23 1.13 -5.80
C PRO A 20 11.83 0.61 -6.15
N ALA A 21 10.82 1.47 -6.00
CA ALA A 21 9.48 1.17 -6.50
C ALA A 21 9.47 1.20 -8.04
N PRO A 22 8.79 0.25 -8.71
CA PRO A 22 8.72 0.24 -10.16
C PRO A 22 7.91 1.42 -10.70
N THR A 23 8.20 1.83 -11.94
CA THR A 23 7.39 2.82 -12.65
C THR A 23 6.05 2.22 -13.07
N ARG A 24 5.12 3.09 -13.50
CA ARG A 24 3.81 2.66 -14.00
C ARG A 24 3.94 1.70 -15.18
N GLU A 25 4.83 2.00 -16.12
CA GLU A 25 5.08 1.20 -17.31
C GLU A 25 5.65 -0.17 -16.92
N GLN A 26 6.60 -0.21 -15.99
CA GLN A 26 7.18 -1.47 -15.49
C GLN A 26 6.14 -2.35 -14.80
N MET A 27 5.20 -1.75 -14.05
CA MET A 27 4.08 -2.50 -13.46
C MET A 27 3.17 -3.10 -14.55
N ILE A 28 2.82 -2.32 -15.58
CA ILE A 28 2.00 -2.78 -16.71
C ILE A 28 2.70 -3.92 -17.46
N ASP A 29 4.00 -3.78 -17.72
CA ASP A 29 4.79 -4.82 -18.36
C ASP A 29 4.80 -6.10 -17.53
N THR A 30 4.91 -5.97 -16.20
CA THR A 30 4.84 -7.12 -15.28
C THR A 30 3.49 -7.81 -15.37
N TYR A 31 2.38 -7.06 -15.36
CA TYR A 31 1.03 -7.62 -15.49
C TYR A 31 0.88 -8.44 -16.77
N LEU A 32 1.30 -7.87 -17.90
CA LEU A 32 1.24 -8.53 -19.20
C LEU A 32 2.14 -9.77 -19.25
N ASN A 33 3.34 -9.71 -18.67
CA ASN A 33 4.26 -10.86 -18.60
C ASN A 33 3.71 -11.98 -17.73
N THR A 34 3.10 -11.67 -16.60
CA THR A 34 2.44 -12.65 -15.72
C THR A 34 1.27 -13.32 -16.44
N LEU A 35 0.42 -12.54 -17.12
CA LEU A 35 -0.68 -13.08 -17.91
C LEU A 35 -0.19 -13.93 -19.09
N ALA A 36 0.86 -13.48 -19.79
CA ALA A 36 1.46 -14.21 -20.89
C ALA A 36 2.10 -15.53 -20.45
N THR A 37 2.62 -15.60 -19.22
CA THR A 37 3.16 -16.86 -18.65
C THR A 37 2.07 -17.91 -18.49
N VAL A 38 0.85 -17.50 -18.16
CA VAL A 38 -0.30 -18.41 -17.98
C VAL A 38 -0.97 -18.75 -19.31
N LEU A 39 -1.13 -17.77 -20.20
CA LEU A 39 -1.79 -17.99 -21.50
C LEU A 39 -0.86 -18.55 -22.58
N GLY A 40 0.46 -18.39 -22.41
CA GLY A 40 1.47 -18.88 -23.35
C GLY A 40 1.95 -17.86 -24.38
N SER A 41 1.30 -16.68 -24.49
CA SER A 41 1.72 -15.64 -25.43
C SER A 41 1.40 -14.21 -24.95
N MET A 42 2.23 -13.26 -25.39
CA MET A 42 2.02 -11.82 -25.13
C MET A 42 0.81 -11.27 -25.90
N GLU A 43 0.53 -11.82 -27.08
CA GLU A 43 -0.61 -11.42 -27.91
C GLU A 43 -1.93 -11.76 -27.23
N GLU A 44 -2.05 -12.97 -26.66
CA GLU A 44 -3.22 -13.36 -25.89
C GLU A 44 -3.32 -12.58 -24.58
N ALA A 45 -2.19 -12.29 -23.92
CA ALA A 45 -2.21 -11.47 -22.72
C ALA A 45 -2.79 -10.07 -22.98
N LYS A 46 -2.35 -9.41 -24.06
CA LYS A 46 -2.87 -8.08 -24.43
C LYS A 46 -4.35 -8.10 -24.82
N LYS A 47 -4.81 -9.20 -25.41
CA LYS A 47 -6.21 -9.37 -25.81
C LYS A 47 -7.14 -9.64 -24.61
N ASN A 48 -6.66 -10.40 -23.62
CA ASN A 48 -7.49 -10.83 -22.49
C ASN A 48 -7.44 -9.89 -21.29
N MET A 49 -6.42 -9.04 -21.16
CA MET A 49 -6.39 -7.98 -20.16
C MET A 49 -7.31 -6.83 -20.57
N TYR A 50 -8.36 -6.56 -19.81
CA TYR A 50 -9.34 -5.50 -20.12
C TYR A 50 -9.20 -4.25 -19.26
N ALA A 51 -8.62 -4.39 -18.06
CA ALA A 51 -8.40 -3.26 -17.16
C ALA A 51 -7.26 -3.54 -16.17
N PHE A 52 -6.74 -2.49 -15.54
CA PHE A 52 -5.73 -2.61 -14.49
C PHE A 52 -5.71 -1.36 -13.60
N SER A 53 -4.92 -1.41 -12.52
CA SER A 53 -4.56 -0.22 -11.75
C SER A 53 -3.11 -0.29 -11.28
N THR A 54 -2.51 0.89 -11.13
CA THR A 54 -1.19 1.07 -10.52
C THR A 54 -1.24 2.10 -9.39
N THR A 55 -2.44 2.42 -8.90
CA THR A 55 -2.69 3.49 -7.92
C THR A 55 -3.63 3.04 -6.83
N THR A 56 -4.93 2.93 -7.13
CA THR A 56 -5.97 2.48 -6.17
C THR A 56 -5.67 1.08 -5.65
N TYR A 57 -5.19 0.22 -6.53
CA TYR A 57 -4.61 -1.08 -6.23
C TYR A 57 -3.49 -1.35 -7.24
N THR A 58 -2.63 -2.33 -6.95
CA THR A 58 -1.59 -2.79 -7.88
C THR A 58 -1.99 -4.16 -8.42
N GLY A 59 -2.58 -4.19 -9.60
CA GLY A 59 -3.06 -5.42 -10.21
C GLY A 59 -3.71 -5.19 -11.56
N PHE A 60 -4.10 -6.30 -12.19
CA PHE A 60 -4.76 -6.30 -13.49
C PHE A 60 -6.00 -7.19 -13.47
N GLN A 61 -6.87 -6.96 -14.44
CA GLN A 61 -8.14 -7.62 -14.61
C GLN A 61 -8.17 -8.28 -16.00
N CYS A 62 -8.49 -9.57 -16.05
CA CYS A 62 -8.44 -10.35 -17.29
C CYS A 62 -9.61 -11.31 -17.44
N THR A 63 -9.89 -11.69 -18.69
CA THR A 63 -10.94 -12.67 -19.02
C THR A 63 -10.31 -14.04 -19.23
N VAL A 64 -10.50 -14.96 -18.30
CA VAL A 64 -10.03 -16.35 -18.32
C VAL A 64 -10.99 -17.24 -17.55
N ASP A 65 -11.00 -18.55 -17.82
CA ASP A 65 -11.80 -19.50 -17.03
C ASP A 65 -11.22 -19.71 -15.63
N GLU A 66 -12.02 -20.29 -14.74
CA GLU A 66 -11.64 -20.56 -13.35
C GLU A 66 -10.39 -21.47 -13.26
N GLU A 67 -10.29 -22.51 -14.10
CA GLU A 67 -9.14 -23.41 -14.12
C GLU A 67 -7.84 -22.67 -14.46
N THR A 68 -7.88 -21.75 -15.42
CA THR A 68 -6.72 -20.93 -15.79
C THR A 68 -6.40 -19.91 -14.71
N SER A 69 -7.42 -19.36 -14.02
CA SER A 69 -7.19 -18.43 -12.92
C SER A 69 -6.39 -19.04 -11.77
N GLU A 70 -6.59 -20.34 -11.49
CA GLU A 70 -5.87 -21.05 -10.44
C GLU A 70 -4.36 -21.11 -10.72
N LYS A 71 -3.95 -21.08 -12.00
CA LYS A 71 -2.53 -21.11 -12.40
C LYS A 71 -1.76 -19.84 -12.01
N PHE A 72 -2.45 -18.74 -11.69
CA PHE A 72 -1.78 -17.54 -11.16
C PHE A 72 -1.30 -17.72 -9.72
N LYS A 73 -1.93 -18.62 -8.95
CA LYS A 73 -1.60 -18.82 -7.54
C LYS A 73 -0.19 -19.41 -7.43
N GLY A 74 0.65 -18.75 -6.62
CA GLY A 74 2.04 -19.14 -6.42
C GLY A 74 3.02 -18.59 -7.46
N LEU A 75 2.56 -17.86 -8.48
CA LEU A 75 3.47 -17.12 -9.35
C LEU A 75 4.15 -15.99 -8.57
N PRO A 76 5.44 -15.68 -8.86
CA PRO A 76 6.15 -14.61 -8.19
C PRO A 76 5.40 -13.27 -8.27
N GLY A 77 5.22 -12.63 -7.12
CA GLY A 77 4.55 -11.33 -7.01
C GLY A 77 3.02 -11.39 -7.03
N VAL A 78 2.37 -12.53 -7.33
CA VAL A 78 0.92 -12.65 -7.23
C VAL A 78 0.50 -12.77 -5.77
N LEU A 79 -0.32 -11.84 -5.29
CA LEU A 79 -0.80 -11.77 -3.91
C LEU A 79 -2.21 -12.32 -3.77
N TRP A 80 -3.13 -11.92 -4.67
CA TRP A 80 -4.52 -12.37 -4.64
C TRP A 80 -5.02 -12.68 -6.05
N VAL A 81 -5.84 -13.73 -6.14
CA VAL A 81 -6.61 -14.12 -7.34
C VAL A 81 -8.06 -14.14 -6.92
N LEU A 82 -8.84 -13.16 -7.37
CA LEU A 82 -10.22 -12.96 -6.94
C LEU A 82 -11.14 -12.87 -8.16
N PRO A 83 -12.36 -13.42 -8.10
CA PRO A 83 -13.34 -13.18 -9.15
C PRO A 83 -13.73 -11.70 -9.14
N ASP A 84 -13.70 -11.07 -10.31
CA ASP A 84 -13.96 -9.64 -10.46
C ASP A 84 -15.46 -9.34 -10.38
N SER A 85 -15.82 -8.08 -10.16
CA SER A 85 -17.22 -7.65 -10.11
C SER A 85 -17.38 -6.19 -10.53
N TYR A 86 -18.59 -5.81 -10.92
CA TYR A 86 -18.85 -4.44 -11.36
C TYR A 86 -18.73 -3.44 -10.20
N ILE A 87 -17.91 -2.40 -10.39
CA ILE A 87 -17.95 -1.20 -9.55
C ILE A 87 -19.20 -0.37 -9.85
N ASP A 88 -19.65 -0.39 -11.10
CA ASP A 88 -20.87 0.28 -11.56
C ASP A 88 -21.78 -0.74 -12.25
N VAL A 89 -22.75 -1.23 -11.49
CA VAL A 89 -23.72 -2.24 -11.94
C VAL A 89 -24.57 -1.73 -13.11
N LYS A 90 -24.89 -0.43 -13.16
CA LYS A 90 -25.77 0.13 -14.18
C LYS A 90 -25.07 0.15 -15.55
N ASN A 91 -23.80 0.51 -15.57
CA ASN A 91 -23.00 0.59 -16.79
C ASN A 91 -22.19 -0.69 -17.07
N LYS A 92 -22.27 -1.70 -16.18
CA LYS A 92 -21.48 -2.94 -16.24
C LYS A 92 -19.98 -2.68 -16.34
N ASP A 93 -19.50 -1.72 -15.55
CA ASP A 93 -18.09 -1.33 -15.51
C ASP A 93 -17.38 -2.01 -14.33
N TYR A 94 -16.26 -2.67 -14.59
CA TYR A 94 -15.37 -3.31 -13.60
C TYR A 94 -14.41 -2.32 -12.91
N GLY A 95 -14.39 -1.06 -13.32
CA GLY A 95 -13.43 -0.07 -12.84
C GLY A 95 -12.05 -0.25 -13.48
N GLY A 96 -11.03 0.33 -12.84
CA GLY A 96 -9.67 0.34 -13.37
C GLY A 96 -9.49 1.20 -14.63
N ASP A 97 -8.22 1.44 -14.97
CA ASP A 97 -7.83 1.99 -16.27
C ASP A 97 -8.07 0.92 -17.32
N LYS A 98 -8.80 1.24 -18.39
CA LYS A 98 -9.10 0.28 -19.44
C LYS A 98 -7.87 0.03 -20.29
N TYR A 99 -7.69 -1.23 -20.68
CA TYR A 99 -6.62 -1.66 -21.56
C TYR A 99 -7.22 -2.28 -22.81
N VAL A 100 -6.91 -1.72 -23.97
CA VAL A 100 -7.37 -2.21 -25.27
C VAL A 100 -6.16 -2.42 -26.16
N ASN A 101 -5.59 -3.63 -26.12
CA ASN A 101 -4.48 -4.05 -26.99
C ASN A 101 -3.26 -3.09 -27.00
N GLY A 102 -2.98 -2.43 -25.87
CA GLY A 102 -1.87 -1.47 -25.73
C GLY A 102 -2.32 -0.01 -25.61
N GLU A 103 -3.57 0.28 -25.95
CA GLU A 103 -4.17 1.58 -25.66
C GLU A 103 -4.69 1.61 -24.22
N ILE A 104 -4.32 2.65 -23.48
CA ILE A 104 -4.73 2.84 -22.08
C ILE A 104 -5.73 3.99 -22.03
N ILE A 105 -6.95 3.72 -21.58
CA ILE A 105 -7.98 4.73 -21.35
C ILE A 105 -8.15 4.90 -19.84
N PRO A 106 -7.75 6.06 -19.27
CA PRO A 106 -7.81 6.29 -17.83
C PRO A 106 -9.22 6.09 -17.25
N CYS A 107 -9.27 5.56 -16.03
CA CYS A 107 -10.50 5.35 -15.29
C CYS A 107 -11.29 6.66 -15.11
N LYS A 108 -12.61 6.61 -15.30
CA LYS A 108 -13.52 7.76 -15.10
C LYS A 108 -13.82 8.03 -13.62
N TYR A 109 -13.61 7.05 -12.76
CA TYR A 109 -13.93 7.16 -11.35
C TYR A 109 -12.75 7.82 -10.60
N PRO A 110 -13.03 8.75 -9.67
CA PRO A 110 -11.97 9.40 -8.92
C PRO A 110 -11.17 8.35 -8.14
N THR A 111 -9.87 8.31 -8.39
CA THR A 111 -8.96 7.47 -7.60
C THR A 111 -8.84 8.06 -6.20
N TYR A 112 -8.95 7.21 -5.17
CA TYR A 112 -8.70 7.65 -3.81
C TYR A 112 -7.22 8.00 -3.69
N GLN A 113 -6.90 9.29 -3.71
CA GLN A 113 -5.59 9.77 -3.33
C GLN A 113 -5.61 10.01 -1.82
N PRO A 114 -4.89 9.20 -1.01
CA PRO A 114 -4.74 9.53 0.40
C PRO A 114 -4.10 10.92 0.47
N LYS A 115 -4.86 11.90 0.99
CA LYS A 115 -4.30 13.23 1.25
C LYS A 115 -3.02 13.03 2.03
N GLN A 116 -1.90 13.56 1.53
CA GLN A 116 -0.68 13.65 2.32
C GLN A 116 -1.08 14.21 3.67
N ARG A 117 -0.87 13.44 4.74
CA ARG A 117 -1.05 13.95 6.10
C ARG A 117 -0.12 15.15 6.22
N SER A 118 -0.68 16.34 6.04
CA SER A 118 -0.03 17.59 6.40
C SER A 118 0.50 17.39 7.82
N GLY A 119 1.83 17.40 7.94
CA GLY A 119 2.51 17.17 9.20
C GLY A 119 1.96 18.12 10.27
N SER A 120 1.63 17.55 11.42
CA SER A 120 1.67 18.20 12.73
C SER A 120 0.97 19.57 12.87
N LYS A 121 -0.35 19.54 13.11
CA LYS A 121 -1.00 20.54 14.01
C LYS A 121 -1.51 19.93 15.32
N TYR A 122 -1.16 18.67 15.57
CA TYR A 122 -1.39 18.02 16.85
C TYR A 122 -0.03 17.67 17.43
N GLU A 123 0.79 18.71 17.68
CA GLU A 123 1.75 18.60 18.75
C GLU A 123 0.97 18.15 19.98
N SER A 124 1.39 17.01 20.49
CA SER A 124 0.92 16.45 21.72
C SER A 124 0.83 17.55 22.78
N ARG A 125 -0.40 17.88 23.22
CA ARG A 125 -0.62 18.12 24.65
C ARG A 125 -0.37 16.80 25.35
N ARG A 126 0.92 16.42 25.40
CA ARG A 126 1.46 15.43 26.30
C ARG A 126 1.00 15.93 27.66
N TYR A 127 0.09 15.19 28.28
CA TYR A 127 -0.25 15.39 29.67
C TYR A 127 1.07 15.33 30.44
N GLU A 128 1.68 16.48 30.70
CA GLU A 128 2.61 16.61 31.80
C GLU A 128 1.78 16.30 33.03
N ARG A 129 1.86 15.05 33.50
CA ARG A 129 1.55 14.74 34.88
C ARG A 129 2.56 15.53 35.71
N ARG A 130 2.30 16.82 35.94
CA ARG A 130 2.87 17.56 37.06
C ARG A 130 2.51 16.72 38.27
N ARG A 131 3.52 16.03 38.78
CA ARG A 131 3.44 15.38 40.07
C ARG A 131 3.40 16.53 41.05
N ASP A 132 2.21 16.99 41.42
CA ASP A 132 1.98 17.91 42.53
C ASP A 132 2.37 17.17 43.82
N GLY A 133 3.69 17.07 44.03
CA GLY A 133 4.30 16.63 45.27
C GLY A 133 4.81 17.86 46.02
N PRO A 134 4.69 17.89 47.36
CA PRO A 134 5.13 19.04 48.13
C PRO A 134 6.63 19.31 47.92
N PRO A 135 7.07 20.58 47.97
CA PRO A 135 8.46 20.94 47.73
C PRO A 135 9.40 20.25 48.74
N PRO A 136 10.60 19.80 48.32
CA PRO A 136 11.56 19.21 49.24
C PRO A 136 12.04 20.23 50.27
N GLU A 137 12.03 19.85 51.54
CA GLU A 137 12.51 20.67 52.65
C GLU A 137 13.98 21.09 52.44
N LYS A 138 14.22 22.40 52.56
CA LYS A 138 15.55 23.00 52.56
C LYS A 138 16.32 22.50 53.78
N LYS A 139 17.24 21.54 53.59
CA LYS A 139 18.23 21.19 54.61
C LYS A 139 19.13 22.40 54.87
N LYS A 140 19.09 22.91 56.11
CA LYS A 140 19.96 23.99 56.62
C LYS A 140 21.45 23.63 56.46
N PRO A 141 22.35 24.60 56.22
CA PRO A 141 23.79 24.33 56.10
C PRO A 141 24.38 23.92 57.45
N ARG A 142 25.13 22.81 57.45
CA ARG A 142 25.95 22.36 58.57
C ARG A 142 27.21 23.21 58.63
N GLN A 143 27.46 23.81 59.78
CA GLN A 143 28.62 24.66 60.07
C GLN A 143 29.94 23.92 59.81
N GLU A 144 30.85 24.59 59.09
CA GLU A 144 32.23 24.18 58.85
C GLU A 144 33.03 24.23 60.15
N ALA A 145 33.72 23.13 60.48
CA ALA A 145 34.80 23.13 61.45
C ALA A 145 36.11 23.21 60.65
N THR A 146 36.83 24.30 60.84
CA THR A 146 38.18 24.55 60.35
C THR A 146 39.18 23.62 61.00
N THR A 147 39.99 22.93 60.20
CA THR A 147 41.27 22.35 60.63
C THR A 147 42.36 23.02 59.81
N THR A 148 43.02 24.01 60.40
CA THR A 148 44.32 24.53 59.96
C THR A 148 45.41 23.58 60.41
N ASP A 149 46.13 23.00 59.45
CA ASP A 149 47.44 22.42 59.68
C ASP A 149 48.48 23.41 59.15
N SER A 150 49.49 23.72 59.94
CA SER A 150 50.68 24.46 59.50
C SER A 150 51.87 23.93 60.28
N ALA A 151 52.84 23.45 59.50
CA ALA A 151 54.05 22.81 59.94
C ALA A 151 55.10 23.79 60.49
N SER A 152 55.88 23.29 61.46
CA SER A 152 57.32 23.48 61.68
C SER A 152 57.93 24.89 61.85
N ALA A 153 58.40 25.16 63.08
CA ALA A 153 59.81 25.40 63.43
C ALA A 153 59.97 25.42 64.96
#